data_AF-A0A5N8Z0I7-F1
#
_entry.id   AF-A0A5N8Z0I7-F1
#
_cell.length_a   1.000
_cell.length_b   1.000
_cell.length_c   1.000
_cell.angle_alpha   90.00
_cell.angle_beta   90.00
_cell.angle_gamma   90.00
#
_symmetry.space_group_name_H-M   'P 1'
#
loop_
_entity.id
_entity.type
_entity.pdbx_description
1 polymer ?
#
loop_
_entity_poly.entity_id
_entity_poly.type
_entity_poly.pdbx_seq_one_letter_code
_entity_poly.pdbx_strand_id
1 'polypeptide(L)'
;MDREHFKILDGTADDLTKWHRRNSPLQLDLKSADLSGRDLSGRDFSRAILDGVNFSGSNLDDAVFTEARMRYADFSDASMKRAILYRSNCAGSNLTNTDLAGASLYRCVLREAVISGANFKTAKIYKVAWPEGYDVSAYG
;
A
#
# COMPACT_ATOMS: atom_id res chain seq x y z
N MET A 1 -13.83 2.85 -10.33
CA MET A 1 -12.76 2.00 -10.83
C MET A 1 -12.83 1.90 -12.35
N ASP A 2 -11.70 2.09 -13.04
CA ASP A 2 -11.56 1.80 -14.47
C ASP A 2 -11.37 0.29 -14.68
N ARG A 3 -12.18 -0.32 -15.57
CA ARG A 3 -12.12 -1.77 -15.83
C ARG A 3 -10.84 -2.21 -16.52
N GLU A 4 -10.23 -1.36 -17.33
CA GLU A 4 -8.97 -1.68 -18.01
C GLU A 4 -7.80 -1.64 -17.02
N HIS A 5 -7.83 -0.70 -16.06
CA HIS A 5 -6.85 -0.67 -14.97
C HIS A 5 -6.95 -1.89 -14.06
N PHE A 6 -8.17 -2.39 -13.80
CA PHE A 6 -8.30 -3.62 -13.03
C PHE A 6 -7.72 -4.83 -13.76
N LYS A 7 -8.02 -4.97 -15.07
CA LYS A 7 -7.53 -6.10 -15.88
C LYS A 7 -6.01 -6.17 -16.01
N ILE A 8 -5.29 -5.04 -15.94
CA ILE A 8 -3.81 -5.11 -15.99
C ILE A 8 -3.23 -5.92 -14.81
N LEU A 9 -3.99 -6.08 -13.73
CA LEU A 9 -3.60 -6.87 -12.56
C LEU A 9 -3.75 -8.39 -12.76
N ASP A 10 -4.35 -8.85 -13.85
CA ASP A 10 -4.37 -10.27 -14.21
C ASP A 10 -3.06 -10.71 -14.89
N GLY A 11 -2.23 -9.73 -15.29
CA GLY A 11 -0.88 -9.97 -15.79
C GLY A 11 0.19 -10.06 -14.70
N THR A 12 1.45 -9.97 -15.14
CA THR A 12 2.64 -10.00 -14.29
C THR A 12 2.99 -8.60 -13.74
N ALA A 13 3.91 -8.54 -12.78
CA ALA A 13 4.47 -7.27 -12.31
C ALA A 13 5.16 -6.46 -13.43
N ASP A 14 5.74 -7.14 -14.42
CA ASP A 14 6.35 -6.50 -15.59
C ASP A 14 5.28 -5.89 -16.53
N ASP A 15 4.09 -6.48 -16.61
CA ASP A 15 2.99 -5.91 -17.39
C ASP A 15 2.52 -4.57 -16.82
N LEU A 16 2.40 -4.49 -15.49
CA LEU A 16 2.07 -3.24 -14.82
C LEU A 16 3.20 -2.20 -14.97
N THR A 17 4.47 -2.63 -14.86
CA THR A 17 5.64 -1.78 -15.12
C THR A 17 5.64 -1.22 -16.54
N LYS A 18 5.33 -2.06 -17.54
CA LYS A 18 5.18 -1.64 -18.95
C LYS A 18 3.97 -0.72 -19.13
N TRP A 19 2.89 -0.91 -18.37
CA TRP A 19 1.73 -0.04 -18.43
C TRP A 19 2.11 1.38 -17.99
N HIS A 20 2.80 1.55 -16.85
CA HIS A 20 3.28 2.86 -16.37
C HIS A 20 4.14 3.58 -17.41
N ARG A 21 5.09 2.87 -18.02
CA ARG A 21 5.97 3.45 -19.06
C ARG A 21 5.20 3.96 -20.28
N ARG A 22 4.16 3.23 -20.70
CA ARG A 22 3.36 3.56 -21.90
C ARG A 22 2.32 4.64 -21.63
N ASN A 23 1.85 4.75 -20.39
CA ASN A 23 0.70 5.59 -20.06
C ASN A 23 1.06 6.84 -19.26
N SER A 24 2.34 7.10 -18.96
CA SER A 24 2.76 8.35 -18.33
C SER A 24 2.25 9.57 -19.13
N PRO A 25 1.50 10.51 -18.53
CA PRO A 25 1.39 10.79 -17.09
C PRO A 25 0.13 10.24 -16.38
N LEU A 26 -0.63 9.34 -17.00
CA LEU A 26 -1.85 8.76 -16.42
C LEU A 26 -1.56 8.03 -15.11
N GLN A 27 -2.49 8.16 -14.16
CA GLN A 27 -2.46 7.42 -12.91
C GLN A 27 -3.28 6.14 -13.04
N LEU A 28 -2.74 5.04 -12.50
CA LEU A 28 -3.49 3.79 -12.35
C LEU A 28 -4.63 4.03 -11.35
N ASP A 29 -5.87 4.02 -11.84
CA ASP A 29 -7.07 4.19 -11.02
C ASP A 29 -7.75 2.86 -10.73
N LEU A 30 -7.58 2.40 -9.48
CA LEU A 30 -8.21 1.22 -8.92
C LEU A 30 -9.14 1.57 -7.76
N LYS A 31 -9.64 2.82 -7.67
CA LYS A 31 -10.46 3.25 -6.54
C LYS A 31 -11.59 2.26 -6.24
N SER A 32 -11.67 1.82 -4.98
CA SER A 32 -12.66 0.85 -4.49
C SER A 32 -12.63 -0.53 -5.17
N ALA A 33 -11.52 -0.90 -5.80
CA ALA A 33 -11.31 -2.25 -6.31
C ALA A 33 -11.33 -3.27 -5.16
N ASP A 34 -11.84 -4.46 -5.44
CA ASP A 34 -11.63 -5.63 -4.58
C ASP A 34 -10.44 -6.43 -5.09
N LEU A 35 -9.37 -6.39 -4.32
CA LEU A 35 -8.10 -7.06 -4.57
C LEU A 35 -7.72 -7.98 -3.40
N SER A 36 -8.69 -8.33 -2.55
CA SER A 36 -8.50 -9.18 -1.38
C SER A 36 -7.98 -10.57 -1.74
N GLY A 37 -7.11 -11.13 -0.89
CA GLY A 37 -6.50 -12.45 -1.02
C GLY A 37 -5.63 -12.65 -2.27
N ARG A 38 -5.36 -11.62 -3.06
CA ARG A 38 -4.57 -11.74 -4.30
C ARG A 38 -3.07 -11.75 -4.00
N ASP A 39 -2.32 -12.47 -4.83
CA ASP A 39 -0.86 -12.29 -4.92
C ASP A 39 -0.54 -11.10 -5.83
N LEU A 40 -0.04 -10.05 -5.21
CA LEU A 40 0.31 -8.76 -5.80
C LEU A 40 1.77 -8.40 -5.49
N SER A 41 2.57 -9.39 -5.10
CA SER A 41 3.97 -9.19 -4.72
C SER A 41 4.81 -8.58 -5.86
N GLY A 42 5.74 -7.70 -5.48
CA GLY A 42 6.67 -7.02 -6.38
C GLY A 42 6.04 -6.04 -7.38
N ARG A 43 4.73 -5.77 -7.29
CA ARG A 43 4.03 -4.90 -8.25
C ARG A 43 4.27 -3.42 -7.96
N ASP A 44 4.39 -2.65 -9.04
CA ASP A 44 4.57 -1.20 -8.96
C ASP A 44 3.21 -0.47 -9.03
N PHE A 45 2.71 -0.04 -7.88
CA PHE A 45 1.54 0.83 -7.72
C PHE A 45 1.94 2.30 -7.52
N SER A 46 3.14 2.71 -7.93
CA SER A 46 3.59 4.10 -7.77
C SER A 46 2.59 5.07 -8.39
N ARG A 47 2.27 6.12 -7.62
CA ARG A 47 1.34 7.20 -8.01
C ARG A 47 -0.09 6.74 -8.33
N ALA A 48 -0.44 5.49 -7.98
CA ALA A 48 -1.77 4.94 -8.19
C ALA A 48 -2.81 5.60 -7.27
N ILE A 49 -4.06 5.55 -7.74
CA ILE A 49 -5.26 5.93 -7.02
C ILE A 49 -5.89 4.65 -6.47
N LEU A 50 -5.74 4.44 -5.17
CA LEU A 50 -6.11 3.22 -4.45
C LEU A 50 -7.04 3.52 -3.26
N ASP A 51 -7.74 4.67 -3.26
CA ASP A 51 -8.64 5.02 -2.17
C ASP A 51 -9.75 3.97 -2.03
N GLY A 52 -9.97 3.50 -0.80
CA GLY A 52 -11.00 2.52 -0.49
C GLY A 52 -10.80 1.14 -1.11
N VAL A 53 -9.61 0.83 -1.64
CA VAL A 53 -9.31 -0.50 -2.18
C VAL A 53 -9.30 -1.53 -1.06
N ASN A 54 -9.87 -2.69 -1.33
CA ASN A 54 -9.76 -3.85 -0.45
C ASN A 54 -8.54 -4.69 -0.84
N PHE A 55 -7.49 -4.66 -0.03
CA PHE A 55 -6.30 -5.51 -0.08
C PHE A 55 -6.25 -6.53 1.09
N SER A 56 -7.36 -6.76 1.78
CA SER A 56 -7.38 -7.65 2.94
C SER A 56 -6.87 -9.05 2.59
N GLY A 57 -5.99 -9.60 3.44
CA GLY A 57 -5.37 -10.91 3.25
C GLY A 57 -4.47 -11.05 2.01
N SER A 58 -4.18 -9.97 1.29
CA SER A 58 -3.38 -10.03 0.05
C SER A 58 -1.88 -10.15 0.35
N ASN A 59 -1.14 -10.73 -0.60
CA ASN A 59 0.33 -10.68 -0.58
C ASN A 59 0.81 -9.47 -1.38
N LEU A 60 1.38 -8.49 -0.69
CA LEU A 60 1.96 -7.26 -1.22
C LEU A 60 3.46 -7.15 -0.87
N ASP A 61 4.10 -8.28 -0.61
CA ASP A 61 5.55 -8.32 -0.36
C ASP A 61 6.31 -7.68 -1.52
N ASP A 62 7.30 -6.85 -1.20
CA ASP A 62 8.13 -6.10 -2.16
C ASP A 62 7.35 -5.15 -3.11
N ALA A 63 6.04 -4.92 -2.88
CA ALA A 63 5.26 -4.00 -3.69
C ALA A 63 5.70 -2.53 -3.49
N VAL A 64 5.57 -1.73 -4.54
CA VAL A 64 5.98 -0.33 -4.55
C VAL A 64 4.76 0.58 -4.60
N PHE A 65 4.62 1.44 -3.60
CA PHE A 65 3.52 2.39 -3.43
C PHE A 65 4.02 3.84 -3.38
N THR A 66 5.13 4.14 -4.06
CA THR A 66 5.74 5.46 -4.05
C THR A 66 4.75 6.52 -4.51
N GLU A 67 4.48 7.52 -3.66
CA GLU A 67 3.50 8.59 -3.90
C GLU A 67 2.07 8.10 -4.20
N ALA A 68 1.74 6.85 -3.88
CA ALA A 68 0.40 6.31 -4.07
C ALA A 68 -0.59 6.87 -3.03
N ARG A 69 -1.85 7.01 -3.45
CA ARG A 69 -2.95 7.46 -2.60
C ARG A 69 -3.82 6.25 -2.24
N MET A 70 -3.78 5.85 -0.97
CA MET A 70 -4.43 4.64 -0.43
C MET A 70 -5.37 4.98 0.73
N ARG A 71 -5.97 6.17 0.74
CA ARG A 71 -6.84 6.60 1.85
C ARG A 71 -8.01 5.64 2.02
N TYR A 72 -8.32 5.29 3.27
CA TYR A 72 -9.42 4.36 3.60
C TYR A 72 -9.32 2.98 2.94
N ALA A 73 -8.14 2.59 2.44
CA ALA A 73 -7.92 1.24 1.94
C ALA A 73 -7.87 0.23 3.10
N ASP A 74 -8.26 -1.01 2.82
CA ASP A 74 -8.22 -2.11 3.78
C ASP A 74 -7.02 -3.02 3.47
N PHE A 75 -6.05 -3.07 4.37
CA PHE A 75 -4.88 -3.96 4.34
C PHE A 75 -4.92 -4.98 5.48
N SER A 76 -6.08 -5.18 6.11
CA SER A 76 -6.20 -6.13 7.23
C SER A 76 -5.67 -7.51 6.86
N ASP A 77 -4.85 -8.08 7.75
CA ASP A 77 -4.22 -9.39 7.58
C ASP A 77 -3.35 -9.55 6.30
N ALA A 78 -3.03 -8.45 5.60
CA ALA A 78 -2.17 -8.49 4.42
C ALA A 78 -0.68 -8.64 4.80
N SER A 79 0.11 -9.25 3.90
CA SER A 79 1.57 -9.22 3.99
C SER A 79 2.08 -8.06 3.15
N MET A 80 2.86 -7.15 3.73
CA MET A 80 3.49 -6.01 3.07
C MET A 80 5.00 -5.97 3.37
N LYS A 81 5.63 -7.16 3.48
CA LYS A 81 7.04 -7.24 3.88
C LYS A 81 7.90 -6.57 2.84
N ARG A 82 8.84 -5.75 3.28
CA ARG A 82 9.77 -5.00 2.40
C ARG A 82 9.06 -4.06 1.39
N ALA A 83 7.76 -3.81 1.53
CA ALA A 83 7.05 -2.87 0.65
C ALA A 83 7.61 -1.45 0.77
N ILE A 84 7.50 -0.66 -0.30
CA ILE A 84 7.99 0.73 -0.36
C ILE A 84 6.80 1.68 -0.31
N LEU A 85 6.65 2.40 0.80
CA LEU A 85 5.57 3.37 1.08
C LEU A 85 6.11 4.82 1.07
N TYR A 86 7.08 5.12 0.20
CA TYR A 86 7.71 6.45 0.16
C TYR A 86 6.69 7.52 -0.25
N ARG A 87 6.47 8.52 0.63
CA ARG A 87 5.50 9.62 0.43
C ARG A 87 4.08 9.16 0.10
N SER A 88 3.70 7.94 0.49
CA SER A 88 2.36 7.46 0.26
C SER A 88 1.36 8.03 1.28
N ASN A 89 0.09 8.04 0.92
CA ASN A 89 -0.99 8.48 1.79
C ASN A 89 -1.93 7.33 2.13
N CYS A 90 -1.79 6.77 3.33
CA CYS A 90 -2.62 5.72 3.92
C CYS A 90 -3.53 6.28 5.03
N ALA A 91 -3.94 7.54 4.94
CA ALA A 91 -4.80 8.13 5.97
C ALA A 91 -6.15 7.39 6.06
N GLY A 92 -6.58 7.07 7.27
CA GLY A 92 -7.82 6.33 7.53
C GLY A 92 -7.82 4.86 7.08
N SER A 93 -6.69 4.33 6.62
CA SER A 93 -6.60 2.93 6.18
C SER A 93 -6.66 1.94 7.36
N ASN A 94 -7.15 0.74 7.10
CA ASN A 94 -7.10 -0.36 8.05
C ASN A 94 -5.83 -1.18 7.82
N LEU A 95 -4.93 -1.22 8.80
CA LEU A 95 -3.69 -2.01 8.80
C LEU A 95 -3.70 -3.03 9.95
N THR A 96 -4.88 -3.48 10.38
CA THR A 96 -5.02 -4.46 11.46
C THR A 96 -4.28 -5.75 11.08
N ASN A 97 -3.38 -6.20 11.95
CA ASN A 97 -2.53 -7.39 11.73
C ASN A 97 -1.68 -7.39 10.44
N THR A 98 -1.51 -6.25 9.77
CA THR A 98 -0.69 -6.19 8.56
C THR A 98 0.79 -6.43 8.88
N ASP A 99 1.45 -7.29 8.11
CA ASP A 99 2.89 -7.54 8.27
C ASP A 99 3.73 -6.56 7.44
N LEU A 100 4.23 -5.50 8.08
CA LEU A 100 5.09 -4.47 7.49
C LEU A 100 6.58 -4.72 7.75
N ALA A 101 6.98 -5.97 8.05
CA ALA A 101 8.36 -6.25 8.40
C ALA A 101 9.34 -5.83 7.29
N GLY A 102 10.34 -5.02 7.64
CA GLY A 102 11.32 -4.49 6.69
C GLY A 102 10.78 -3.47 5.68
N ALA A 103 9.51 -3.07 5.75
CA ALA A 103 8.93 -2.07 4.86
C ALA A 103 9.58 -0.68 5.04
N SER A 104 9.53 0.16 4.01
CA SER A 104 10.04 1.54 4.06
C SER A 104 8.90 2.54 4.09
N LEU A 105 8.73 3.24 5.22
CA LEU A 105 7.62 4.19 5.44
C LEU A 105 8.07 5.66 5.38
N TYR A 106 9.11 5.97 4.61
CA TYR A 106 9.67 7.32 4.57
C TYR A 106 8.63 8.37 4.11
N ARG A 107 8.27 9.31 4.98
CA ARG A 107 7.21 10.33 4.77
C ARG A 107 5.83 9.74 4.46
N CYS A 108 5.55 8.52 4.91
CA CYS A 108 4.21 7.93 4.80
C CYS A 108 3.23 8.62 5.76
N VAL A 109 1.98 8.81 5.32
CA VAL A 109 0.90 9.35 6.15
C VAL A 109 -0.01 8.21 6.61
N LEU A 110 -0.13 8.03 7.92
CA LEU A 110 -0.95 7.04 8.61
C LEU A 110 -1.95 7.69 9.58
N ARG A 111 -2.23 8.99 9.45
CA ARG A 111 -3.22 9.69 10.28
C ARG A 111 -4.57 8.96 10.18
N GLU A 112 -5.26 8.82 11.31
CA GLU A 112 -6.55 8.12 11.40
C GLU A 112 -6.52 6.62 11.00
N ALA A 113 -5.34 6.07 10.68
CA ALA A 113 -5.23 4.64 10.34
C ALA A 113 -5.38 3.77 11.59
N VAL A 114 -5.94 2.58 11.41
CA VAL A 114 -5.98 1.54 12.45
C VAL A 114 -4.75 0.66 12.27
N ILE A 115 -3.87 0.58 13.28
CA ILE A 115 -2.61 -0.18 13.20
C ILE A 115 -2.51 -1.27 14.28
N SER A 116 -3.64 -1.67 14.87
CA SER A 116 -3.69 -2.71 15.89
C SER A 116 -3.10 -4.02 15.38
N GLY A 117 -2.08 -4.55 16.07
CA GLY A 117 -1.41 -5.79 15.66
C GLY A 117 -0.49 -5.68 14.44
N ALA A 118 -0.35 -4.50 13.83
CA ALA A 118 0.56 -4.31 12.70
C ALA A 118 2.02 -4.57 13.13
N ASN A 119 2.75 -5.33 12.31
CA ASN A 119 4.14 -5.68 12.58
C ASN A 119 5.09 -4.74 11.86
N PHE A 120 5.75 -3.85 12.60
CA PHE A 120 6.77 -2.92 12.07
C PHE A 120 8.21 -3.40 12.31
N LYS A 121 8.43 -4.68 12.65
CA LYS A 121 9.78 -5.20 12.92
C LYS A 121 10.71 -4.90 11.75
N THR A 122 11.87 -4.32 12.04
CA THR A 122 12.90 -3.88 11.06
C THR A 122 12.42 -2.90 9.98
N ALA A 123 11.21 -2.35 10.10
CA ALA A 123 10.72 -1.33 9.18
C ALA A 123 11.56 -0.06 9.28
N LYS A 124 11.76 0.62 8.14
CA LYS A 124 12.46 1.90 8.06
C LYS A 124 11.45 3.02 8.21
N ILE A 125 11.42 3.62 9.39
CA ILE A 125 10.45 4.66 9.75
C ILE A 125 11.17 6.01 9.81
N TYR A 126 10.73 6.95 8.98
CA TYR A 126 11.29 8.30 8.97
C TYR A 126 10.25 9.31 8.52
N LYS A 127 9.99 10.33 9.35
CA LYS A 127 8.96 11.37 9.10
C LYS A 127 7.57 10.80 8.79
N VAL A 128 7.21 9.68 9.42
CA VAL A 128 5.86 9.12 9.34
C VAL A 128 4.89 10.00 10.12
N ALA A 129 3.73 10.31 9.53
CA ALA A 129 2.63 10.96 10.24
C ALA A 129 1.71 9.89 10.82
N TRP A 130 1.94 9.51 12.07
CA TRP A 130 1.24 8.43 12.76
C TRP A 130 -0.23 8.78 13.12
N PRO A 131 -1.09 7.77 13.35
CA PRO A 131 -2.40 7.97 13.94
C PRO A 131 -2.28 8.48 15.38
N GLU A 132 -3.23 9.31 15.81
CA GLU A 132 -3.28 9.81 17.18
C GLU A 132 -3.58 8.69 18.18
N GLY A 133 -3.03 8.78 19.40
CA GLY A 133 -3.31 7.83 20.48
C GLY A 133 -2.53 6.51 20.42
N TYR A 134 -1.67 6.30 19.43
CA TYR A 134 -0.78 5.14 19.38
C TYR A 134 0.61 5.48 19.93
N ASP A 135 1.12 4.63 20.83
CA ASP A 135 2.53 4.69 21.23
C ASP A 135 3.39 4.08 20.11
N VAL A 136 3.92 4.97 19.29
CA VAL A 136 4.74 4.64 18.13
C VAL A 136 6.23 4.78 18.41
N SER A 137 6.60 5.10 19.65
CA SER A 137 8.00 5.23 20.07
C SER A 137 8.76 3.90 19.98
N ALA A 138 8.04 2.78 20.07
CA ALA A 138 8.60 1.44 19.92
C ALA A 138 8.97 1.06 18.48
N TYR A 139 8.57 1.86 17.48
CA TYR A 139 8.79 1.57 16.07
C TYR A 139 9.94 2.39 15.44
N GLY A 140 10.58 3.28 16.19
CA GLY A 140 11.62 4.21 15.70
C GLY A 140 12.92 4.15 16.48
#